data_AF-A0A175VSU5-F1
#
_entry.id   AF-A0A175VSU5-F1
#
_cell.length_a   1.000
_cell.length_b   1.000
_cell.length_c   1.000
_cell.angle_alpha   90.00
_cell.angle_beta   90.00
_cell.angle_gamma   90.00
#
_symmetry.space_group_name_H-M   'P 1'
#
loop_
_entity.id
_entity.type
_entity.pdbx_description
1 polymer ?
#
loop_
_entity_poly.entity_id
_entity_poly.type
_entity_poly.pdbx_seq_one_letter_code
_entity_poly.pdbx_strand_id
1 'polypeptide(L)'
;MIKAQPWTVSLAQREADFFSKIAPGLKSMIFPKGWWSGTSNTQGIAIMEDLAQSGCTFPPEVTSYPFEKVMNSVEQLARLHAQYWGQSQEDHPWIWNTCDPSLKFMCTPWDEIVRLPGRPQLPDYLMDGKRCNEALDRYFAERNPRFRTLLHGDTHVGNIYFTADGHVGFLDWSAFHFGSCFHDIVYHMTTMLSIDDRRAHEMEILDHYLDTLHRLGGPKFDRHNDPQVMIEYRRSFMTNVVWLVLPDGLQSKERVAVLCERTVAAYDDHEVIDVILGQPRPVKQRKE
;
A
#
# COMPACT_ATOMS: atom_id res chain seq x y z
N MET A 1 -8.46 -15.23 19.09
CA MET A 1 -7.81 -14.25 18.18
C MET A 1 -6.65 -13.54 18.87
N ILE A 2 -6.87 -12.64 19.85
CA ILE A 2 -5.79 -11.86 20.51
C ILE A 2 -4.64 -12.73 21.06
N LYS A 3 -4.93 -13.84 21.76
CA LYS A 3 -3.88 -14.77 22.26
C LYS A 3 -3.02 -15.40 21.14
N ALA A 4 -3.57 -15.57 19.95
CA ALA A 4 -2.89 -16.17 18.80
C ALA A 4 -2.22 -15.11 17.89
N GLN A 5 -2.68 -13.86 17.96
CA GLN A 5 -2.27 -12.77 17.07
C GLN A 5 -2.16 -11.45 17.86
N PRO A 6 -1.21 -11.32 18.79
CA PRO A 6 -1.11 -10.15 19.67
C PRO A 6 -0.90 -8.82 18.92
N TRP A 7 -0.38 -8.86 17.68
CA TRP A 7 -0.27 -7.69 16.80
C TRP A 7 -1.62 -7.06 16.44
N THR A 8 -2.74 -7.80 16.54
CA THR A 8 -4.09 -7.27 16.24
C THR A 8 -4.50 -6.10 17.13
N VAL A 9 -4.05 -6.07 18.40
CA VAL A 9 -4.30 -4.94 19.30
C VAL A 9 -3.62 -3.68 18.77
N SER A 10 -2.38 -3.83 18.27
CA SER A 10 -1.64 -2.70 17.70
C SER A 10 -2.30 -2.15 16.44
N LEU A 11 -2.90 -3.01 15.60
CA LEU A 11 -3.64 -2.57 14.41
C LEU A 11 -4.87 -1.73 14.81
N ALA A 12 -5.70 -2.23 15.73
CA ALA A 12 -6.87 -1.51 16.22
C ALA A 12 -6.51 -0.17 16.90
N GLN A 13 -5.41 -0.14 17.67
CA GLN A 13 -4.91 1.10 18.28
C GLN A 13 -4.52 2.14 17.23
N ARG A 14 -3.86 1.70 16.15
CA ARG A 14 -3.44 2.57 15.06
C ARG A 14 -4.64 3.14 14.33
N GLU A 15 -5.62 2.32 13.98
CA GLU A 15 -6.84 2.83 13.35
C GLU A 15 -7.57 3.86 14.25
N ALA A 16 -7.67 3.60 15.56
CA ALA A 16 -8.22 4.58 16.51
C ALA A 16 -7.39 5.88 16.57
N ASP A 17 -6.06 5.77 16.51
CA ASP A 17 -5.14 6.90 16.44
C ASP A 17 -5.29 7.69 15.13
N PHE A 18 -5.53 7.03 14.00
CA PHE A 18 -5.88 7.70 12.74
C PHE A 18 -7.12 8.59 12.94
N PHE A 19 -8.21 8.03 13.47
CA PHE A 19 -9.45 8.79 13.67
C PHE A 19 -9.35 9.91 14.70
N SER A 20 -8.44 9.81 15.68
CA SER A 20 -8.28 10.85 16.71
C SER A 20 -7.27 11.93 16.33
N LYS A 21 -6.22 11.58 15.56
CA LYS A 21 -5.06 12.47 15.35
C LYS A 21 -4.85 12.90 13.90
N ILE A 22 -5.27 12.09 12.91
CA ILE A 22 -5.08 12.40 11.48
C ILE A 22 -6.39 12.87 10.86
N ALA A 23 -7.45 12.07 10.99
CA ALA A 23 -8.76 12.34 10.40
C ALA A 23 -9.29 13.76 10.66
N PRO A 24 -9.16 14.36 11.87
CA PRO A 24 -9.62 15.73 12.11
C PRO A 24 -8.91 16.80 11.27
N GLY A 25 -7.69 16.51 10.81
CA GLY A 25 -6.90 17.41 9.98
C GLY A 25 -7.04 17.17 8.48
N LEU A 26 -7.61 16.04 8.05
CA LEU A 26 -7.77 15.72 6.62
C LEU A 26 -8.78 16.65 5.96
N LYS A 27 -8.35 17.30 4.86
CA LYS A 27 -9.14 18.36 4.22
C LYS A 27 -10.10 17.89 3.15
N SER A 28 -9.71 16.89 2.36
CA SER A 28 -10.39 16.61 1.08
C SER A 28 -10.47 15.13 0.68
N MET A 29 -9.68 14.24 1.29
CA MET A 29 -9.77 12.80 1.00
C MET A 29 -11.08 12.23 1.55
N ILE A 30 -11.67 11.26 0.85
CA ILE A 30 -12.85 10.52 1.31
C ILE A 30 -12.43 9.34 2.21
N PHE A 31 -12.90 9.36 3.45
CA PHE A 31 -12.75 8.32 4.47
C PHE A 31 -13.99 8.34 5.38
N PRO A 32 -14.28 7.27 6.15
CA PRO A 32 -15.45 7.22 7.00
C PRO A 32 -15.44 8.32 8.05
N LYS A 33 -16.58 8.97 8.29
CA LYS A 33 -16.71 9.93 9.38
C LYS A 33 -16.52 9.25 10.73
N GLY A 34 -15.48 9.65 11.46
CA GLY A 34 -15.30 9.28 12.86
C GLY A 34 -16.15 10.14 13.80
N TRP A 35 -16.85 9.51 14.73
CA TRP A 35 -17.61 10.17 15.81
C TRP A 35 -16.84 10.23 17.12
N TRP A 36 -16.06 9.20 17.41
CA TRP A 36 -15.22 9.11 18.59
C TRP A 36 -14.14 8.05 18.37
N SER A 37 -12.96 8.23 18.95
CA SER A 37 -11.95 7.17 19.03
C SER A 37 -11.11 7.29 20.30
N GLY A 38 -10.55 6.18 20.73
CA GLY A 38 -9.72 6.10 21.92
C GLY A 38 -8.88 4.84 21.99
N THR A 39 -7.77 4.91 22.73
CA THR A 39 -6.83 3.81 22.91
C THR A 39 -6.57 3.54 24.40
N SER A 40 -6.29 2.29 24.73
CA SER A 40 -5.76 1.83 26.01
C SER A 40 -4.65 0.81 25.75
N ASN A 41 -3.97 0.29 26.77
CA ASN A 41 -2.92 -0.72 26.58
C ASN A 41 -3.41 -2.02 25.92
N THR A 42 -4.72 -2.26 25.90
CA THR A 42 -5.31 -3.51 25.39
C THR A 42 -6.34 -3.30 24.30
N GLN A 43 -6.65 -2.05 23.94
CA GLN A 43 -7.72 -1.73 23.00
C GLN A 43 -7.37 -0.52 22.14
N GLY A 44 -7.81 -0.57 20.88
CA GLY A 44 -8.14 0.61 20.10
C GLY A 44 -9.60 0.53 19.72
N ILE A 45 -10.31 1.63 19.83
CA ILE A 45 -11.74 1.73 19.52
C ILE A 45 -11.93 2.96 18.64
N ALA A 46 -12.59 2.76 17.50
CA ALA A 46 -13.12 3.83 16.66
C ALA A 46 -14.63 3.62 16.48
N ILE A 47 -15.39 4.69 16.69
CA ILE A 47 -16.83 4.76 16.43
C ILE A 47 -16.97 5.63 15.18
N MET A 48 -17.50 5.03 14.11
CA MET A 48 -17.60 5.64 12.80
C MET A 48 -19.04 5.61 12.29
N GLU A 49 -19.31 6.35 11.23
CA GLU A 49 -20.58 6.24 10.50
C GLU A 49 -20.82 4.83 9.95
N ASP A 50 -22.09 4.49 9.80
CA ASP A 50 -22.52 3.32 9.06
C ASP A 50 -22.59 3.67 7.57
N LEU A 51 -21.56 3.27 6.83
CA LEU A 51 -21.45 3.56 5.40
C LEU A 51 -22.62 2.99 4.58
N ALA A 52 -23.21 1.86 5.01
CA ALA A 52 -24.35 1.28 4.31
C ALA A 52 -25.61 2.15 4.45
N GLN A 53 -25.81 2.78 5.61
CA GLN A 53 -26.88 3.77 5.80
C GLN A 53 -26.65 5.04 4.97
N SER A 54 -25.39 5.41 4.74
CA SER A 54 -25.00 6.52 3.85
C SER A 54 -25.12 6.18 2.35
N GLY A 55 -25.66 5.00 1.99
CA GLY A 55 -25.84 4.56 0.61
C GLY A 55 -24.55 4.11 -0.08
N CYS A 56 -23.48 3.88 0.68
CA CYS A 56 -22.23 3.36 0.14
C CYS A 56 -22.34 1.87 -0.19
N THR A 57 -21.52 1.41 -1.13
CA THR A 57 -21.40 -0.01 -1.50
C THR A 57 -19.95 -0.48 -1.38
N PHE A 58 -19.76 -1.79 -1.29
CA PHE A 58 -18.45 -2.40 -1.11
C PHE A 58 -18.09 -3.27 -2.32
N PRO A 59 -16.81 -3.35 -2.69
CA PRO A 59 -16.36 -4.25 -3.75
C PRO A 59 -16.70 -5.72 -3.46
N PRO A 60 -17.06 -6.51 -4.49
CA PRO A 60 -17.04 -7.95 -4.39
C PRO A 60 -15.63 -8.45 -4.03
N GLU A 61 -15.59 -9.65 -3.45
CA GLU A 61 -14.35 -10.24 -2.96
C GLU A 61 -13.23 -10.34 -4.01
N VAL A 62 -13.61 -10.82 -5.20
CA VAL A 62 -12.80 -10.88 -6.41
C VAL A 62 -13.46 -10.00 -7.46
N THR A 63 -12.76 -8.96 -7.89
CA THR A 63 -13.25 -8.03 -8.89
C THR A 63 -12.10 -7.29 -9.57
N SER A 64 -12.39 -6.61 -10.66
CA SER A 64 -11.56 -5.57 -11.26
C SER A 64 -12.47 -4.44 -11.73
N TYR A 65 -11.93 -3.24 -11.79
CA TYR A 65 -12.65 -2.05 -12.20
C TYR A 65 -12.03 -1.43 -13.44
N PRO A 66 -12.83 -0.72 -14.26
CA PRO A 66 -12.31 0.07 -15.36
C PRO A 66 -11.28 1.11 -14.90
N PHE A 67 -10.35 1.48 -15.78
CA PHE A 67 -9.26 2.40 -15.45
C PHE A 67 -9.75 3.76 -14.95
N GLU A 68 -10.91 4.25 -15.40
CA GLU A 68 -11.51 5.51 -14.93
C GLU A 68 -11.84 5.49 -13.44
N LYS A 69 -12.25 4.32 -12.92
CA LYS A 69 -12.49 4.15 -11.49
C LYS A 69 -11.19 4.26 -10.70
N VAL A 70 -10.10 3.75 -11.26
CA VAL A 70 -8.76 3.82 -10.64
C VAL A 70 -8.19 5.23 -10.74
N MET A 71 -8.43 5.96 -11.83
CA MET A 71 -8.11 7.39 -11.90
C MET A 71 -8.79 8.17 -10.77
N ASN A 72 -10.07 7.91 -10.50
CA ASN A 72 -10.80 8.56 -9.40
C ASN A 72 -10.19 8.27 -8.01
N SER A 73 -9.77 7.03 -7.77
CA SER A 73 -9.23 6.63 -6.47
C SER A 73 -7.79 7.11 -6.24
N VAL A 74 -6.94 7.17 -7.27
CA VAL A 74 -5.60 7.74 -7.11
C VAL A 74 -5.63 9.25 -6.82
N GLU A 75 -6.70 9.97 -7.21
CA GLU A 75 -6.89 11.35 -6.77
C GLU A 75 -7.10 11.45 -5.25
N GLN A 76 -7.79 10.49 -4.64
CA GLN A 76 -7.98 10.46 -3.18
C GLN A 76 -6.65 10.24 -2.46
N LEU A 77 -5.84 9.32 -2.97
CA LEU A 77 -4.49 9.10 -2.47
C LEU A 77 -3.62 10.35 -2.65
N ALA A 78 -3.72 11.04 -3.79
CA ALA A 78 -3.03 12.31 -4.02
C ALA A 78 -3.44 13.40 -3.01
N ARG A 79 -4.70 13.44 -2.56
CA ARG A 79 -5.17 14.38 -1.50
C ARG A 79 -4.46 14.12 -0.17
N LEU A 80 -4.34 12.87 0.26
CA LEU A 80 -3.54 12.50 1.44
C LEU A 80 -2.08 12.87 1.25
N HIS A 81 -1.50 12.42 0.13
CA HIS A 81 -0.08 12.54 -0.14
C HIS A 81 0.38 13.99 -0.23
N ALA A 82 -0.40 14.87 -0.89
CA ALA A 82 -0.09 16.29 -0.99
C ALA A 82 -0.13 16.97 0.40
N GLN A 83 -1.10 16.61 1.24
CA GLN A 83 -1.27 17.23 2.55
C GLN A 83 -0.10 16.93 3.51
N TYR A 84 0.50 15.75 3.43
CA TYR A 84 1.60 15.31 4.30
C TYR A 84 2.95 15.22 3.59
N TRP A 85 3.08 15.85 2.42
CA TRP A 85 4.27 15.71 1.60
C TRP A 85 5.55 16.15 2.34
N GLY A 86 6.60 15.34 2.24
CA GLY A 86 7.91 15.61 2.85
C GLY A 86 7.99 15.31 4.35
N GLN A 87 6.85 15.19 5.04
CA GLN A 87 6.78 14.87 6.47
C GLN A 87 7.27 13.45 6.76
N SER A 88 7.52 13.19 8.03
CA SER A 88 8.16 11.98 8.53
C SER A 88 7.80 11.68 9.99
N GLN A 89 8.42 10.64 10.54
CA GLN A 89 8.34 10.36 11.98
C GLN A 89 8.97 11.46 12.85
N GLU A 90 9.83 12.33 12.30
CA GLU A 90 10.33 13.48 13.05
C GLU A 90 9.23 14.51 13.30
N ASP A 91 8.32 14.68 12.32
CA ASP A 91 7.16 15.56 12.41
C ASP A 91 6.02 14.93 13.22
N HIS A 92 5.89 13.61 13.15
CA HIS A 92 4.89 12.83 13.91
C HIS A 92 5.51 11.62 14.61
N PRO A 93 6.20 11.82 15.76
CA PRO A 93 6.93 10.74 16.46
C PRO A 93 6.07 9.58 16.96
N TRP A 94 4.76 9.79 17.02
CA TRP A 94 3.78 8.78 17.42
C TRP A 94 3.37 7.87 16.24
N ILE A 95 3.75 8.18 15.00
CA ILE A 95 3.47 7.36 13.82
C ILE A 95 4.67 6.45 13.57
N TRP A 96 4.63 5.23 14.13
CA TRP A 96 5.66 4.23 13.88
C TRP A 96 5.38 3.44 12.61
N ASN A 97 6.41 3.04 11.88
CA ASN A 97 6.26 2.14 10.75
C ASN A 97 6.20 0.68 11.22
N THR A 98 4.99 0.13 11.31
CA THR A 98 4.75 -1.29 11.59
C THR A 98 4.50 -2.11 10.33
N CYS A 99 4.25 -1.46 9.18
CA CYS A 99 3.97 -2.13 7.92
C CYS A 99 5.20 -2.91 7.44
N ASP A 100 6.36 -2.25 7.34
CA ASP A 100 7.58 -2.90 6.82
C ASP A 100 8.05 -4.08 7.68
N PRO A 101 8.14 -3.98 9.04
CA PRO A 101 8.52 -5.12 9.86
C PRO A 101 7.52 -6.28 9.77
N SER A 102 6.22 -5.99 9.60
CA SER A 102 5.18 -7.03 9.45
C SER A 102 5.30 -7.76 8.12
N LEU A 103 5.49 -7.02 7.03
CA LEU A 103 5.76 -7.60 5.71
C LEU A 103 7.05 -8.44 5.73
N LYS A 104 8.12 -7.93 6.35
CA LYS A 104 9.37 -8.67 6.50
C LYS A 104 9.17 -9.97 7.29
N PHE A 105 8.43 -9.92 8.39
CA PHE A 105 8.14 -11.10 9.20
C PHE A 105 7.42 -12.18 8.37
N MET A 106 6.40 -11.80 7.60
CA MET A 106 5.68 -12.73 6.72
C MET A 106 6.57 -13.28 5.60
N CYS A 107 7.48 -12.48 5.04
CA CYS A 107 8.37 -12.90 3.97
C CYS A 107 9.59 -13.70 4.44
N THR A 108 9.91 -13.70 5.74
CA THR A 108 11.13 -14.35 6.23
C THR A 108 11.16 -15.86 5.94
N PRO A 109 10.10 -16.66 6.20
CA PRO A 109 10.06 -18.07 5.82
C PRO A 109 9.61 -18.28 4.36
N TRP A 110 10.06 -17.41 3.44
CA TRP A 110 9.63 -17.41 2.03
C TRP A 110 9.64 -18.79 1.40
N ASP A 111 10.77 -19.50 1.51
CA ASP A 111 10.98 -20.77 0.82
C ASP A 111 10.00 -21.86 1.28
N GLU A 112 9.62 -21.83 2.54
CA GLU A 112 8.62 -22.75 3.09
C GLU A 112 7.24 -22.37 2.56
N ILE A 113 6.88 -21.07 2.62
CA ILE A 113 5.56 -20.57 2.24
C ILE A 113 5.24 -20.87 0.78
N VAL A 114 6.13 -20.53 -0.15
CA VAL A 114 5.86 -20.66 -1.60
C VAL A 114 5.81 -22.11 -2.08
N ARG A 115 6.18 -23.06 -1.21
CA ARG A 115 6.14 -24.52 -1.48
C ARG A 115 5.02 -25.24 -0.72
N LEU A 116 4.19 -24.51 0.05
CA LEU A 116 3.05 -25.10 0.74
C LEU A 116 2.03 -25.66 -0.26
N PRO A 117 1.40 -26.82 0.02
CA PRO A 117 0.35 -27.37 -0.82
C PRO A 117 -0.81 -26.39 -1.04
N GLY A 118 -1.27 -26.26 -2.29
CA GLY A 118 -2.41 -25.40 -2.66
C GLY A 118 -2.08 -23.93 -2.87
N ARG A 119 -0.80 -23.53 -2.77
CA ARG A 119 -0.34 -22.20 -3.19
C ARG A 119 -0.36 -22.06 -4.72
N PRO A 120 -0.61 -20.85 -5.26
CA PRO A 120 -0.38 -20.56 -6.67
C PRO A 120 1.06 -20.88 -7.08
N GLN A 121 1.26 -21.38 -8.29
CA GLN A 121 2.61 -21.60 -8.83
C GLN A 121 3.26 -20.25 -9.14
N LEU A 122 4.50 -20.07 -8.68
CA LEU A 122 5.27 -18.86 -8.94
C LEU A 122 6.36 -19.12 -9.99
N PRO A 123 6.77 -18.10 -10.77
CA PRO A 123 7.94 -18.18 -11.64
C PRO A 123 9.22 -18.53 -10.87
N ASP A 124 10.17 -19.17 -11.55
CA ASP A 124 11.41 -19.69 -10.95
C ASP A 124 12.21 -18.64 -10.14
N TYR A 125 12.25 -17.39 -10.60
CA TYR A 125 13.00 -16.34 -9.90
C TYR A 125 12.36 -15.93 -8.56
N LEU A 126 11.06 -16.20 -8.37
CA LEU A 126 10.35 -16.03 -7.10
C LEU A 126 10.43 -17.27 -6.21
N MET A 127 11.02 -18.37 -6.69
CA MET A 127 11.30 -19.55 -5.87
C MET A 127 12.65 -19.45 -5.12
N ASP A 128 13.43 -18.40 -5.35
CA ASP A 128 14.65 -18.06 -4.60
C ASP A 128 14.30 -17.12 -3.43
N GLY A 129 13.95 -17.71 -2.29
CA GLY A 129 13.57 -16.95 -1.10
C GLY A 129 14.68 -16.08 -0.54
N LYS A 130 15.95 -16.45 -0.73
CA LYS A 130 17.11 -15.62 -0.31
C LYS A 130 17.18 -14.35 -1.14
N ARG A 131 17.08 -14.46 -2.47
CA ARG A 131 17.11 -13.31 -3.38
C ARG A 131 15.90 -12.40 -3.16
N CYS A 132 14.70 -12.96 -2.98
CA CYS A 132 13.49 -12.20 -2.70
C CYS A 132 13.60 -11.44 -1.36
N ASN A 133 14.12 -12.09 -0.31
CA ASN A 133 14.33 -11.43 0.98
C ASN A 133 15.39 -10.31 0.91
N GLU A 134 16.48 -10.49 0.16
CA GLU A 134 17.46 -9.42 -0.04
C GLU A 134 16.83 -8.22 -0.74
N ALA A 135 16.01 -8.45 -1.78
CA ALA A 135 15.33 -7.37 -2.48
C ALA A 135 14.33 -6.65 -1.56
N LEU A 136 13.59 -7.37 -0.73
CA LEU A 136 12.69 -6.77 0.26
C LEU A 136 13.44 -5.88 1.26
N ASP A 137 14.55 -6.37 1.81
CA ASP A 137 15.38 -5.62 2.76
C ASP A 137 15.94 -4.33 2.13
N ARG A 138 16.40 -4.44 0.88
CA ARG A 138 16.89 -3.29 0.12
C ARG A 138 15.79 -2.31 -0.25
N TYR A 139 14.60 -2.78 -0.59
CA TYR A 139 13.45 -1.91 -0.83
C TYR A 139 13.15 -1.05 0.40
N PHE A 140 13.01 -1.67 1.57
CA PHE A 140 12.72 -0.94 2.81
C PHE A 140 13.83 0.02 3.24
N ALA A 141 15.09 -0.39 3.11
CA ALA A 141 16.23 0.42 3.56
C ALA A 141 16.60 1.57 2.61
N GLU A 142 16.27 1.46 1.32
CA GLU A 142 16.81 2.34 0.28
C GLU A 142 15.70 3.10 -0.47
N ARG A 143 14.51 3.30 0.12
CA ARG A 143 13.45 4.14 -0.48
C ARG A 143 13.94 5.57 -0.65
N ASN A 144 13.62 6.19 -1.79
CA ASN A 144 14.03 7.55 -2.05
C ASN A 144 13.20 8.55 -1.22
N PRO A 145 13.80 9.30 -0.27
CA PRO A 145 13.07 10.16 0.65
C PRO A 145 12.37 11.34 -0.04
N ARG A 146 12.73 11.65 -1.29
CA ARG A 146 12.08 12.69 -2.09
C ARG A 146 10.61 12.41 -2.36
N PHE A 147 10.21 11.13 -2.36
CA PHE A 147 8.83 10.71 -2.59
C PHE A 147 8.07 10.42 -1.29
N ARG A 148 8.64 10.79 -0.14
CA ARG A 148 8.07 10.46 1.17
C ARG A 148 6.84 11.31 1.48
N THR A 149 5.80 10.64 1.94
CA THR A 149 4.58 11.25 2.47
C THR A 149 3.89 10.27 3.43
N LEU A 150 2.78 10.70 4.05
CA LEU A 150 1.90 9.82 4.80
C LEU A 150 1.13 8.93 3.83
N LEU A 151 1.22 7.62 4.04
CA LEU A 151 0.54 6.60 3.25
C LEU A 151 -0.67 6.06 4.01
N HIS A 152 -1.66 5.55 3.29
CA HIS A 152 -2.61 4.58 3.82
C HIS A 152 -1.92 3.26 4.14
N GLY A 153 -1.05 2.78 3.25
CA GLY A 153 -0.16 1.63 3.45
C GLY A 153 -0.81 0.26 3.32
N ASP A 154 -2.10 0.18 2.98
CA ASP A 154 -2.81 -1.08 2.68
C ASP A 154 -4.02 -0.84 1.74
N THR A 155 -3.75 -0.24 0.59
CA THR A 155 -4.75 0.28 -0.37
C THR A 155 -5.41 -0.79 -1.25
N HIS A 156 -5.48 -2.05 -0.82
CA HIS A 156 -6.05 -3.11 -1.66
C HIS A 156 -7.56 -2.95 -1.86
N VAL A 157 -8.11 -3.61 -2.90
CA VAL A 157 -9.55 -3.57 -3.23
C VAL A 157 -10.51 -3.96 -2.08
N GLY A 158 -10.03 -4.64 -1.05
CA GLY A 158 -10.85 -4.94 0.14
C GLY A 158 -10.97 -3.76 1.13
N ASN A 159 -10.09 -2.77 1.00
CA ASN A 159 -9.98 -1.61 1.89
C ASN A 159 -10.53 -0.33 1.24
N ILE A 160 -11.48 -0.47 0.33
CA ILE A 160 -12.20 0.65 -0.26
C ILE A 160 -13.72 0.47 -0.17
N TYR A 161 -14.43 1.56 -0.38
CA TYR A 161 -15.87 1.59 -0.60
C TYR A 161 -16.22 2.59 -1.70
N PHE A 162 -17.43 2.49 -2.22
CA PHE A 162 -17.97 3.44 -3.19
C PHE A 162 -19.06 4.28 -2.55
N THR A 163 -18.92 5.60 -2.63
CA THR A 163 -19.96 6.53 -2.22
C THR A 163 -21.14 6.49 -3.19
N ALA A 164 -22.29 7.01 -2.77
CA ALA A 164 -23.51 7.02 -3.58
C ALA A 164 -23.35 7.79 -4.92
N ASP A 165 -22.45 8.78 -4.97
CA ASP A 165 -22.09 9.53 -6.18
C ASP A 165 -20.93 8.89 -6.98
N GLY A 166 -20.49 7.69 -6.59
CA GLY A 166 -19.54 6.88 -7.36
C GLY A 166 -18.07 7.17 -7.10
N HIS A 167 -17.72 8.07 -6.18
CA HIS A 167 -16.34 8.25 -5.73
C HIS A 167 -15.84 7.05 -4.91
N VAL A 168 -14.52 6.92 -4.82
CA VAL A 168 -13.86 5.91 -3.99
C VAL A 168 -13.49 6.51 -2.64
N GLY A 169 -13.83 5.83 -1.55
CA GLY A 169 -13.34 6.11 -0.21
C GLY A 169 -12.46 4.98 0.31
N PHE A 170 -11.57 5.27 1.26
CA PHE A 170 -10.64 4.30 1.85
C PHE A 170 -10.99 3.99 3.31
N LEU A 171 -10.86 2.72 3.71
CA LEU A 171 -11.14 2.20 5.04
C LEU A 171 -9.99 1.30 5.51
N ASP A 172 -10.01 0.86 6.78
CA ASP A 172 -8.92 0.15 7.43
C ASP A 172 -7.61 0.95 7.44
N TRP A 173 -7.64 2.01 8.25
CA TRP A 173 -6.48 2.87 8.48
C TRP A 173 -5.54 2.29 9.53
N SER A 174 -5.33 0.97 9.55
CA SER A 174 -4.41 0.34 10.50
C SER A 174 -2.95 0.37 10.02
N ALA A 175 -2.72 0.53 8.72
CA ALA A 175 -1.39 0.40 8.11
C ALA A 175 -0.65 1.72 7.84
N PHE A 176 -1.25 2.88 8.15
CA PHE A 176 -0.67 4.17 7.76
C PHE A 176 0.72 4.41 8.34
N HIS A 177 1.64 4.87 7.50
CA HIS A 177 3.00 5.16 7.90
C HIS A 177 3.63 6.12 6.89
N PHE A 178 4.81 6.66 7.21
CA PHE A 178 5.58 7.43 6.24
C PHE A 178 6.40 6.52 5.35
N GLY A 179 6.25 6.69 4.04
CA GLY A 179 6.96 5.91 3.02
C GLY A 179 6.87 6.57 1.66
N SER A 180 7.36 5.89 0.62
CA SER A 180 7.24 6.36 -0.76
C SER A 180 5.78 6.38 -1.19
N CYS A 181 5.32 7.50 -1.75
CA CYS A 181 3.94 7.64 -2.22
C CYS A 181 3.52 6.58 -3.24
N PHE A 182 4.48 6.03 -4.00
CA PHE A 182 4.22 4.98 -4.96
C PHE A 182 3.80 3.65 -4.33
N HIS A 183 4.08 3.43 -3.03
CA HIS A 183 3.56 2.26 -2.29
C HIS A 183 2.05 2.14 -2.49
N ASP A 184 1.32 3.20 -2.15
CA ASP A 184 -0.13 3.21 -2.20
C ASP A 184 -0.64 3.10 -3.64
N ILE A 185 0.04 3.74 -4.60
CA ILE A 185 -0.38 3.80 -6.00
C ILE A 185 -0.26 2.44 -6.68
N VAL A 186 0.92 1.79 -6.60
CA VAL A 186 1.14 0.51 -7.28
C VAL A 186 0.32 -0.62 -6.65
N TYR A 187 0.17 -0.61 -5.33
CA TYR A 187 -0.60 -1.61 -4.60
C TYR A 187 -2.09 -1.47 -4.88
N HIS A 188 -2.61 -0.23 -4.87
CA HIS A 188 -4.00 0.02 -5.24
C HIS A 188 -4.27 -0.40 -6.68
N MET A 189 -3.44 0.04 -7.62
CA MET A 189 -3.62 -0.24 -9.04
C MET A 189 -3.58 -1.75 -9.35
N THR A 190 -2.63 -2.48 -8.76
CA THR A 190 -2.49 -3.93 -8.95
C THR A 190 -3.73 -4.68 -8.48
N THR A 191 -4.36 -4.21 -7.39
CA THR A 191 -5.51 -4.90 -6.81
C THR A 191 -6.84 -4.49 -7.45
N MET A 192 -6.90 -3.32 -8.08
CA MET A 192 -8.11 -2.79 -8.71
C MET A 192 -8.26 -3.14 -10.19
N LEU A 193 -7.16 -3.26 -10.94
CA LEU A 193 -7.20 -3.52 -12.37
C LEU A 193 -7.06 -5.00 -12.70
N SER A 194 -7.55 -5.40 -13.87
CA SER A 194 -7.10 -6.63 -14.51
C SER A 194 -5.63 -6.49 -14.95
N ILE A 195 -4.97 -7.61 -15.28
CA ILE A 195 -3.58 -7.57 -15.79
C ILE A 195 -3.52 -6.76 -17.08
N ASP A 196 -4.47 -6.98 -17.99
CA ASP A 196 -4.51 -6.32 -19.30
C ASP A 196 -4.79 -4.82 -19.16
N ASP A 197 -5.75 -4.44 -18.30
CA ASP A 197 -6.05 -3.02 -18.06
C ASP A 197 -4.88 -2.30 -17.39
N ARG A 198 -4.19 -2.95 -16.44
CA ARG A 198 -2.97 -2.38 -15.88
C ARG A 198 -1.94 -2.16 -16.98
N ARG A 199 -1.61 -3.18 -17.77
CA ARG A 199 -0.63 -3.05 -18.87
C ARG A 199 -1.00 -1.96 -19.88
N ALA A 200 -2.29 -1.77 -20.16
CA ALA A 200 -2.77 -0.78 -21.10
C ALA A 200 -2.75 0.65 -20.53
N HIS A 201 -3.05 0.84 -19.24
CA HIS A 201 -3.36 2.17 -18.67
C HIS A 201 -2.44 2.63 -17.53
N GLU A 202 -1.49 1.80 -17.09
CA GLU A 202 -0.69 2.06 -15.89
C GLU A 202 0.02 3.41 -15.93
N MET A 203 0.68 3.73 -17.05
CA MET A 203 1.42 4.99 -17.18
C MET A 203 0.49 6.22 -17.22
N GLU A 204 -0.70 6.08 -17.80
CA GLU A 204 -1.72 7.15 -17.82
C GLU A 204 -2.22 7.43 -16.40
N ILE A 205 -2.46 6.37 -15.60
CA ILE A 205 -2.86 6.50 -14.20
C ILE A 205 -1.75 7.15 -13.36
N LEU A 206 -0.48 6.75 -13.59
CA LEU A 206 0.66 7.36 -12.92
C LEU A 206 0.76 8.86 -13.26
N ASP A 207 0.66 9.22 -14.54
CA ASP A 207 0.72 10.62 -14.98
C ASP A 207 -0.43 11.44 -14.39
N HIS A 208 -1.65 10.90 -14.36
CA HIS A 208 -2.81 11.53 -13.73
C HIS A 208 -2.63 11.76 -12.22
N TYR A 209 -2.05 10.76 -11.53
CA TYR A 209 -1.72 10.88 -10.12
C TYR A 209 -0.66 11.98 -9.88
N LEU A 210 0.41 12.03 -10.67
CA LEU A 210 1.47 13.03 -10.54
C LEU A 210 0.98 14.46 -10.81
N ASP A 211 0.14 14.65 -11.83
CA ASP A 211 -0.51 15.93 -12.12
C ASP A 211 -1.44 16.37 -10.98
N THR A 212 -2.29 15.45 -10.50
CA THR A 212 -3.19 15.73 -9.39
C THR A 212 -2.44 16.06 -8.10
N LEU A 213 -1.37 15.32 -7.79
CA LEU A 213 -0.48 15.60 -6.65
C LEU A 213 0.05 17.04 -6.72
N HIS A 214 0.54 17.45 -7.90
CA HIS A 214 1.07 18.80 -8.09
C HIS A 214 -0.03 19.88 -7.93
N ARG A 215 -1.19 19.67 -8.55
CA ARG A 215 -2.35 20.58 -8.46
C ARG A 215 -2.84 20.77 -7.02
N LEU A 216 -2.68 19.76 -6.17
CA LEU A 216 -3.03 19.79 -4.75
C LEU A 216 -1.94 20.40 -3.85
N GLY A 217 -0.85 20.91 -4.42
CA GLY A 217 0.24 21.58 -3.71
C GLY A 217 1.46 20.69 -3.43
N GLY A 218 1.47 19.45 -3.92
CA GLY A 218 2.65 18.60 -3.92
C GLY A 218 3.71 19.06 -4.95
N PRO A 219 4.89 18.44 -4.94
CA PRO A 219 5.94 18.73 -5.91
C PRO A 219 5.51 18.34 -7.33
N LYS A 220 6.11 19.02 -8.32
CA LYS A 220 5.99 18.64 -9.72
C LYS A 220 7.01 17.54 -10.03
N PHE A 221 6.52 16.37 -10.42
CA PHE A 221 7.34 15.31 -10.99
C PHE A 221 6.92 15.01 -12.41
N ASP A 222 7.83 14.42 -13.17
CA ASP A 222 7.61 13.97 -14.53
C ASP A 222 8.47 12.74 -14.80
N ARG A 223 7.84 11.64 -15.21
CA ARG A 223 8.55 10.38 -15.44
C ARG A 223 9.47 10.40 -16.65
N HIS A 224 9.28 11.33 -17.59
CA HIS A 224 10.08 11.42 -18.80
C HIS A 224 11.43 12.13 -18.56
N ASN A 225 11.44 13.19 -17.76
CA ASN A 225 12.65 13.97 -17.49
C ASN A 225 13.34 13.60 -16.17
N ASP A 226 12.72 12.77 -15.34
CA ASP A 226 13.27 12.33 -14.06
C ASP A 226 13.29 10.80 -13.92
N PRO A 227 14.40 10.13 -14.28
CA PRO A 227 14.52 8.68 -14.20
C PRO A 227 14.29 8.10 -12.80
N GLN A 228 14.49 8.89 -11.74
CA GLN A 228 14.31 8.43 -10.36
C GLN A 228 12.82 8.23 -10.02
N VAL A 229 11.91 8.90 -10.72
CA VAL A 229 10.46 8.64 -10.61
C VAL A 229 10.18 7.19 -10.99
N MET A 230 10.62 6.77 -12.17
CA MET A 230 10.37 5.41 -12.66
C MET A 230 11.12 4.35 -11.86
N ILE A 231 12.33 4.65 -11.38
CA ILE A 231 13.07 3.72 -10.51
C ILE A 231 12.30 3.49 -9.21
N GLU A 232 11.91 4.55 -8.49
CA GLU A 232 11.18 4.38 -7.22
C GLU A 232 9.79 3.74 -7.44
N TYR A 233 9.11 4.13 -8.51
CA TYR A 233 7.81 3.57 -8.88
C TYR A 233 7.89 2.05 -9.13
N ARG A 234 8.83 1.60 -9.99
CA ARG A 234 9.05 0.16 -10.26
C ARG A 234 9.42 -0.62 -9.00
N ARG A 235 10.33 -0.07 -8.19
CA ARG A 235 10.73 -0.67 -6.91
C ARG A 235 9.55 -0.81 -5.94
N SER A 236 8.59 0.12 -5.99
CA SER A 236 7.45 0.14 -5.07
C SER A 236 6.48 -1.01 -5.29
N PHE A 237 6.46 -1.67 -6.45
CA PHE A 237 5.66 -2.90 -6.62
C PHE A 237 6.06 -4.01 -5.65
N MET A 238 7.24 -3.92 -5.01
CA MET A 238 7.63 -4.79 -3.91
C MET A 238 6.57 -4.82 -2.78
N THR A 239 5.75 -3.78 -2.60
CA THR A 239 4.69 -3.77 -1.58
C THR A 239 3.62 -4.84 -1.81
N ASN A 240 3.39 -5.23 -3.07
CA ASN A 240 2.45 -6.29 -3.43
C ASN A 240 2.89 -7.69 -2.95
N VAL A 241 4.13 -7.83 -2.45
CA VAL A 241 4.73 -9.10 -2.00
C VAL A 241 3.82 -9.89 -1.07
N VAL A 242 2.99 -9.18 -0.29
CA VAL A 242 2.02 -9.78 0.62
C VAL A 242 1.15 -10.84 -0.09
N TRP A 243 0.72 -10.63 -1.34
CA TRP A 243 -0.13 -11.58 -2.06
C TRP A 243 0.58 -12.88 -2.45
N LEU A 244 1.91 -12.88 -2.46
CA LEU A 244 2.73 -14.07 -2.73
C LEU A 244 2.88 -14.95 -1.49
N VAL A 245 2.93 -14.33 -0.31
CA VAL A 245 3.27 -15.01 0.96
C VAL A 245 2.18 -14.95 2.04
N LEU A 246 1.02 -14.34 1.76
CA LEU A 246 0.00 -14.07 2.77
C LEU A 246 -0.40 -15.36 3.51
N PRO A 247 -0.33 -15.40 4.86
CA PRO A 247 -0.79 -16.54 5.64
C PRO A 247 -2.26 -16.88 5.41
N ASP A 248 -2.57 -18.17 5.42
CA ASP A 248 -3.95 -18.66 5.32
C ASP A 248 -4.84 -18.07 6.43
N GLY A 249 -6.08 -17.72 6.09
CA GLY A 249 -7.09 -17.21 7.03
C GLY A 249 -7.09 -15.70 7.24
N LEU A 250 -6.11 -14.95 6.69
CA LEU A 250 -6.17 -13.49 6.67
C LEU A 250 -7.04 -12.94 5.53
N GLN A 251 -7.06 -13.65 4.39
CA GLN A 251 -7.92 -13.37 3.24
C GLN A 251 -8.42 -14.72 2.68
N SER A 252 -9.46 -14.69 1.85
CA SER A 252 -9.92 -15.90 1.17
C SER A 252 -8.91 -16.42 0.15
N LYS A 253 -9.04 -17.71 -0.18
CA LYS A 253 -8.17 -18.35 -1.17
C LYS A 253 -8.40 -17.76 -2.56
N GLU A 254 -9.64 -17.42 -2.88
CA GLU A 254 -10.07 -16.85 -4.15
C GLU A 254 -9.43 -15.47 -4.36
N ARG A 255 -9.47 -14.59 -3.35
CA ARG A 255 -8.82 -13.29 -3.41
C ARG A 255 -7.30 -13.43 -3.52
N VAL A 256 -6.70 -14.29 -2.71
CA VAL A 256 -5.25 -14.52 -2.74
C VAL A 256 -4.80 -15.04 -4.10
N ALA A 257 -5.53 -15.98 -4.70
CA ALA A 257 -5.17 -16.53 -6.02
C ALA A 257 -5.15 -15.43 -7.10
N VAL A 258 -6.20 -14.62 -7.19
CA VAL A 258 -6.30 -13.56 -8.21
C VAL A 258 -5.28 -12.45 -7.97
N LEU A 259 -5.10 -12.02 -6.72
CA LEU A 259 -4.14 -10.95 -6.42
C LEU A 259 -2.69 -11.44 -6.51
N CYS A 260 -2.41 -12.72 -6.27
CA CYS A 260 -1.13 -13.34 -6.54
C CYS A 260 -0.82 -13.31 -8.04
N GLU A 261 -1.77 -13.69 -8.90
CA GLU A 261 -1.61 -13.66 -10.36
C GLU A 261 -1.31 -12.24 -10.86
N ARG A 262 -2.08 -11.24 -10.41
CA ARG A 262 -1.86 -9.83 -10.74
C ARG A 262 -0.51 -9.32 -10.25
N THR A 263 -0.10 -9.76 -9.06
CA THR A 263 1.19 -9.40 -8.47
C THR A 263 2.34 -9.98 -9.29
N VAL A 264 2.28 -11.26 -9.66
CA VAL A 264 3.31 -11.90 -10.51
C VAL A 264 3.43 -11.18 -11.84
N ALA A 265 2.31 -10.88 -12.52
CA ALA A 265 2.34 -10.14 -13.78
C ALA A 265 2.98 -8.75 -13.63
N ALA A 266 2.70 -8.04 -12.53
CA ALA A 266 3.34 -6.75 -12.26
C ALA A 266 4.83 -6.88 -11.93
N TYR A 267 5.23 -7.96 -11.25
CA TYR A 267 6.63 -8.24 -10.94
C TYR A 267 7.44 -8.51 -12.20
N ASP A 268 6.86 -9.27 -13.13
CA ASP A 268 7.47 -9.58 -14.42
C ASP A 268 7.61 -8.33 -15.28
N ASP A 269 6.52 -7.56 -15.43
CA ASP A 269 6.51 -6.36 -16.28
C ASP A 269 7.50 -5.28 -15.81
N HIS A 270 7.72 -5.17 -14.48
CA HIS A 270 8.60 -4.16 -13.88
C HIS A 270 9.95 -4.69 -13.44
N GLU A 271 10.22 -5.99 -13.63
CA GLU A 271 11.42 -6.69 -13.18
C GLU A 271 11.77 -6.33 -11.73
N VAL A 272 10.76 -6.41 -10.83
CA VAL A 272 10.78 -5.75 -9.51
C VAL A 272 12.00 -6.15 -8.68
N ILE A 273 12.37 -7.44 -8.70
CA ILE A 273 13.53 -7.92 -7.95
C ILE A 273 14.83 -7.35 -8.54
N ASP A 274 14.97 -7.33 -9.87
CA ASP A 274 16.18 -6.85 -10.55
C ASP A 274 16.34 -5.33 -10.47
N VAL A 275 15.27 -4.55 -10.59
CA VAL A 275 15.36 -3.09 -10.45
C VAL A 275 15.81 -2.68 -9.05
N ILE A 276 15.44 -3.45 -8.02
CA ILE A 276 15.90 -3.22 -6.63
C ILE A 276 17.34 -3.67 -6.46
N LEU A 277 17.66 -4.91 -6.84
CA LEU A 277 18.99 -5.47 -6.63
C LEU A 277 20.06 -4.81 -7.54
N GLY A 278 19.66 -4.26 -8.67
CA GLY A 278 20.51 -3.52 -9.59
C GLY A 278 20.89 -2.11 -9.13
N GLN A 279 20.22 -1.53 -8.12
CA GLN A 279 20.63 -0.22 -7.60
C GLN A 279 22.00 -0.34 -6.90
N PRO A 280 22.87 0.68 -6.99
CA PRO A 280 24.05 0.75 -6.15
C PRO A 280 23.66 0.77 -4.66
N ARG A 281 24.33 -0.02 -3.83
CA ARG A 281 24.14 0.07 -2.37
C ARG A 281 24.57 1.47 -1.90
N PRO A 282 23.82 2.13 -1.00
CA PRO A 282 24.25 3.40 -0.43
C PRO A 282 25.64 3.26 0.18
N VAL A 283 26.53 4.22 -0.08
CA VAL A 283 27.80 4.30 0.62
C VAL A 283 27.45 4.50 2.10
N LYS A 284 27.79 3.52 2.96
CA LYS A 284 27.67 3.68 4.41
C LYS A 284 28.45 4.93 4.77
N GLN A 285 27.77 6.02 5.10
CA GLN A 285 28.43 7.13 5.77
C GLN A 285 29.01 6.54 7.06
N ARG A 286 30.35 6.52 7.17
CA ARG A 286 30.99 6.17 8.44
C ARG A 286 30.43 7.17 9.45
N LYS A 287 29.70 6.66 10.45
CA LYS A 287 29.42 7.45 11.65
C LYS A 287 30.80 7.72 12.26
N GLU A 288 31.20 8.98 12.26
CA GLU A 288 32.31 9.47 13.09
C GLU A 288 31.94 9.35 14.58
#